data_AF-A0A1M3NEY3-F1
#
_entry.id   AF-A0A1M3NEY3-F1
#
_cell.length_a   1.000
_cell.length_b   1.000
_cell.length_c   1.000
_cell.angle_alpha   90.00
_cell.angle_beta   90.00
_cell.angle_gamma   90.00
#
_symmetry.space_group_name_H-M   'P 1'
#
loop_
_entity.id
_entity.type
_entity.pdbx_description
1 polymer ?
#
loop_
_entity_poly.entity_id
_entity_poly.type
_entity_poly.pdbx_seq_one_letter_code
_entity_poly.pdbx_strand_id
1 'polypeptide(L)'
;MLLNWALSLRHSRPGAVCSAVLLAGILTGCGTPPPASKVPTARAAVDRLHATQDCGLGIHANAKIDHFGKGGRVRGDLLAFAVWPERLRMDVVSPFGVTLATLTSDGEKFSLYDLREKRFFFGPATACNIARLTTVPMPGHVLVSLLRGEAPVLKHAPEDATITWDSGGYYLVTIKGTNGAEQRIKVAPHPADFNLPWDKQRLRVLDVEVKQQGIVLYHAELADHKPAPMAQPIVDPDMLEPPVPTSGPVCTAELPRRIHVEVPGKDEDVLFRYESVTWNPPLPEGTFTQPIPPGVEVRRVTCED
;
A
#
# COMPACT_ATOMS: atom_id res chain seq x y z
N MET A 1 75.83 -43.70 10.72
CA MET A 1 76.89 -44.00 9.72
C MET A 1 76.43 -43.43 8.39
N LEU A 2 76.93 -42.25 8.03
CA LEU A 2 78.06 -42.03 7.10
C LEU A 2 77.60 -42.21 5.64
N LEU A 3 77.17 -41.15 4.95
CA LEU A 3 77.91 -40.13 4.15
C LEU A 3 78.57 -40.64 2.85
N ASN A 4 78.19 -39.94 1.76
CA ASN A 4 78.84 -39.75 0.43
C ASN A 4 78.99 -40.97 -0.49
N TRP A 5 78.87 -40.89 -1.82
CA TRP A 5 79.39 -39.93 -2.83
C TRP A 5 78.46 -39.89 -4.08
N ALA A 6 78.11 -38.73 -4.67
CA ALA A 6 78.68 -38.11 -5.92
C ALA A 6 78.87 -39.08 -7.12
N LEU A 7 78.49 -38.84 -8.38
CA LEU A 7 78.34 -37.64 -9.24
C LEU A 7 77.68 -38.08 -10.59
N SER A 8 76.95 -37.21 -11.31
CA SER A 8 77.09 -37.01 -12.79
C SER A 8 75.89 -36.30 -13.46
N LEU A 9 75.98 -34.97 -13.52
CA LEU A 9 75.90 -34.07 -14.68
C LEU A 9 74.99 -34.32 -15.91
N ARG A 10 74.32 -33.20 -16.25
CA ARG A 10 73.80 -32.68 -17.53
C ARG A 10 72.43 -33.18 -17.95
N HIS A 11 71.45 -32.26 -17.99
CA HIS A 11 70.97 -31.64 -19.23
C HIS A 11 70.43 -30.24 -18.90
N SER A 12 70.77 -29.28 -19.76
CA SER A 12 70.49 -27.85 -19.64
C SER A 12 69.51 -27.40 -20.73
N ARG A 13 68.66 -26.41 -20.39
CA ARG A 13 68.00 -25.35 -21.23
C ARG A 13 66.46 -25.25 -21.04
N PRO A 14 65.79 -24.13 -21.37
CA PRO A 14 65.60 -22.99 -20.46
C PRO A 14 64.13 -22.48 -20.40
N GLY A 15 63.85 -21.62 -19.42
CA GLY A 15 62.83 -20.55 -19.53
C GLY A 15 61.37 -20.93 -19.32
N ALA A 16 60.73 -20.33 -18.32
CA ALA A 16 59.63 -19.37 -18.54
C ALA A 16 58.78 -19.17 -17.28
N VAL A 17 58.81 -17.93 -16.79
CA VAL A 17 57.66 -17.09 -16.45
C VAL A 17 56.80 -17.47 -15.23
N CYS A 18 56.89 -16.59 -14.22
CA CYS A 18 55.89 -16.31 -13.19
C CYS A 18 54.46 -16.34 -13.73
N SER A 19 53.55 -17.01 -13.01
CA SER A 19 52.13 -16.66 -13.06
C SER A 19 51.50 -16.87 -11.69
N ALA A 20 51.47 -15.79 -10.92
CA ALA A 20 50.57 -15.64 -9.80
C ALA A 20 49.15 -15.50 -10.37
N VAL A 21 48.33 -16.52 -10.18
CA VAL A 21 46.91 -16.48 -10.55
C VAL A 21 46.18 -15.70 -9.45
N LEU A 22 45.91 -14.41 -9.72
CA LEU A 22 44.90 -13.63 -9.00
C LEU A 22 43.52 -14.14 -9.42
N LEU A 23 42.84 -14.87 -8.53
CA LEU A 23 41.39 -15.07 -8.64
C LEU A 23 40.68 -13.75 -8.33
N ALA A 24 40.36 -12.98 -9.37
CA ALA A 24 39.43 -11.86 -9.28
C ALA A 24 38.00 -12.42 -9.28
N GLY A 25 37.36 -12.43 -8.11
CA GLY A 25 35.94 -12.75 -7.97
C GLY A 25 35.07 -11.66 -8.58
N ILE A 26 34.46 -11.94 -9.73
CA ILE A 26 33.45 -11.06 -10.34
C ILE A 26 32.12 -11.33 -9.62
N LEU A 27 31.81 -10.49 -8.64
CA LEU A 27 30.45 -10.33 -8.10
C LEU A 27 29.64 -9.50 -9.10
N THR A 28 29.15 -10.11 -10.19
CA THR A 28 28.07 -9.48 -10.97
C THR A 28 26.79 -9.58 -10.17
N GLY A 29 26.45 -8.54 -9.41
CA GLY A 29 25.12 -8.38 -8.85
C GLY A 29 24.10 -8.33 -10.01
N CYS A 30 23.28 -9.38 -10.16
CA CYS A 30 22.20 -9.41 -11.13
C CYS A 30 21.12 -8.39 -10.74
N GLY A 31 21.22 -7.18 -11.28
CA GLY A 31 20.13 -6.21 -11.26
C GLY A 31 19.10 -6.51 -12.37
N THR A 32 17.83 -6.27 -12.09
CA THR A 32 16.75 -6.32 -13.09
C THR A 32 16.90 -5.13 -14.05
N PRO A 33 17.10 -5.35 -15.36
CA PRO A 33 17.18 -4.25 -16.32
C PRO A 33 15.82 -3.56 -16.47
N PRO A 34 15.79 -2.29 -16.91
CA PRO A 34 14.54 -1.60 -17.19
C PRO A 34 13.76 -2.27 -18.33
N PRO A 35 12.42 -2.09 -18.38
CA PRO A 35 11.60 -2.49 -19.53
C PRO A 35 12.14 -1.92 -20.84
N ALA A 36 11.87 -2.63 -21.94
CA ALA A 36 12.31 -2.20 -23.27
C ALA A 36 11.75 -0.81 -23.63
N SER A 37 10.48 -0.56 -23.30
CA SER A 37 9.86 0.77 -23.37
C SER A 37 9.82 1.37 -21.96
N LYS A 38 10.66 2.38 -21.71
CA LYS A 38 10.75 3.02 -20.40
C LYS A 38 9.67 4.08 -20.22
N VAL A 39 9.16 4.20 -19.00
CA VAL A 39 8.29 5.32 -18.64
C VAL A 39 9.13 6.61 -18.69
N PRO A 40 8.74 7.61 -19.50
CA PRO A 40 9.65 8.71 -19.86
C PRO A 40 9.79 9.78 -18.77
N THR A 41 8.76 10.01 -17.96
CA THR A 41 8.73 11.07 -16.94
C THR A 41 7.99 10.61 -15.68
N ALA A 42 8.23 11.31 -14.56
CA ALA A 42 7.48 11.08 -13.32
C ALA A 42 5.98 11.28 -13.51
N ARG A 43 5.59 12.34 -14.25
CA ARG A 43 4.19 12.57 -14.62
C ARG A 43 3.61 11.41 -15.40
N ALA A 44 4.31 10.89 -16.41
CA ALA A 44 3.85 9.74 -17.18
C ALA A 44 3.67 8.48 -16.30
N ALA A 45 4.52 8.28 -15.30
CA ALA A 45 4.36 7.18 -14.34
C ALA A 45 3.12 7.35 -13.46
N VAL A 46 2.90 8.55 -12.92
CA VAL A 46 1.70 8.86 -12.12
C VAL A 46 0.43 8.73 -12.95
N ASP A 47 0.42 9.28 -14.17
CA ASP A 47 -0.73 9.19 -15.07
C ASP A 47 -1.03 7.72 -15.44
N ARG A 48 0.01 6.90 -15.69
CA ARG A 48 -0.14 5.47 -15.98
C ARG A 48 -0.57 4.66 -14.75
N LEU A 49 -0.15 5.03 -13.54
CA LEU A 49 -0.67 4.44 -12.30
C LEU A 49 -2.17 4.70 -12.17
N HIS A 50 -2.61 5.96 -12.26
CA HIS A 50 -4.03 6.31 -12.20
C HIS A 50 -4.82 5.57 -13.28
N ALA A 51 -4.35 5.58 -14.53
CA ALA A 51 -4.99 4.87 -15.64
C ALA A 51 -5.02 3.34 -15.47
N THR A 52 -4.20 2.76 -14.59
CA THR A 52 -4.24 1.32 -14.28
C THR A 52 -5.37 0.98 -13.31
N GLN A 53 -5.79 1.93 -12.47
CA GLN A 53 -6.77 1.72 -11.40
C GLN A 53 -8.08 2.53 -11.58
N ASP A 54 -8.19 3.35 -12.64
CA ASP A 54 -9.33 4.24 -12.92
C ASP A 54 -10.69 3.52 -13.05
N CYS A 55 -10.69 2.20 -13.31
CA CYS A 55 -11.91 1.40 -13.29
C CYS A 55 -12.47 1.13 -11.88
N GLY A 56 -11.67 1.32 -10.84
CA GLY A 56 -11.99 0.97 -9.45
C GLY A 56 -12.50 2.17 -8.66
N LEU A 57 -13.81 2.36 -8.55
CA LEU A 57 -14.39 3.36 -7.66
C LEU A 57 -14.16 3.03 -6.18
N GLY A 58 -14.15 1.75 -5.80
CA GLY A 58 -13.95 1.35 -4.41
C GLY A 58 -13.85 -0.15 -4.20
N ILE A 59 -13.53 -0.54 -2.97
CA ILE A 59 -13.38 -1.93 -2.56
C ILE A 59 -14.29 -2.30 -1.41
N HIS A 60 -14.67 -3.57 -1.36
CA HIS A 60 -15.19 -4.22 -0.15
C HIS A 60 -14.23 -5.37 0.21
N ALA A 61 -13.68 -5.35 1.42
CA ALA A 61 -12.66 -6.28 1.85
C ALA A 61 -12.98 -6.92 3.20
N ASN A 62 -12.65 -8.20 3.34
CA ASN A 62 -12.41 -8.84 4.63
C ASN A 62 -10.89 -8.97 4.83
N ALA A 63 -10.39 -8.43 5.92
CA ALA A 63 -8.97 -8.34 6.21
C ALA A 63 -8.65 -8.83 7.63
N LYS A 64 -7.47 -9.43 7.79
CA LYS A 64 -6.82 -9.50 9.10
C LYS A 64 -6.06 -8.22 9.33
N ILE A 65 -6.28 -7.61 10.49
CA ILE A 65 -5.48 -6.48 10.97
C ILE A 65 -4.54 -6.94 12.08
N ASP A 66 -3.32 -6.43 12.04
CA ASP A 66 -2.32 -6.59 13.08
C ASP A 66 -1.74 -5.20 13.34
N HIS A 67 -2.19 -4.58 14.43
CA HIS A 67 -1.78 -3.25 14.85
C HIS A 67 -0.83 -3.37 16.03
N PHE A 68 0.21 -2.55 16.03
CA PHE A 68 1.11 -2.31 17.14
C PHE A 68 1.20 -0.81 17.39
N GLY A 69 0.93 -0.39 18.62
CA GLY A 69 1.08 1.01 19.01
C GLY A 69 1.17 1.17 20.52
N LYS A 70 1.00 2.41 21.00
CA LYS A 70 1.08 2.74 22.43
C LYS A 70 0.04 2.03 23.29
N GLY A 71 -1.08 1.64 22.69
CA GLY A 71 -2.14 0.84 23.32
C GLY A 71 -1.86 -0.67 23.38
N GLY A 72 -0.70 -1.13 22.90
CA GLY A 72 -0.35 -2.54 22.77
C GLY A 72 -0.63 -3.09 21.37
N ARG A 73 -0.56 -4.41 21.24
CA ARG A 73 -0.85 -5.12 19.97
C ARG A 73 -2.32 -5.50 19.90
N VAL A 74 -3.00 -5.10 18.83
CA VAL A 74 -4.39 -5.50 18.54
C VAL A 74 -4.43 -6.33 17.27
N ARG A 75 -5.02 -7.52 17.35
CA ARG A 75 -5.25 -8.38 16.20
C ARG A 75 -6.73 -8.68 16.07
N GLY A 76 -7.28 -8.57 14.86
CA GLY A 76 -8.71 -8.75 14.64
C GLY A 76 -9.07 -8.98 13.19
N ASP A 77 -10.34 -9.28 12.98
CA ASP A 77 -10.98 -9.25 11.67
C ASP A 77 -11.49 -7.83 11.39
N LEU A 78 -11.37 -7.41 10.15
CA LEU A 78 -11.82 -6.12 9.67
C LEU A 78 -12.63 -6.31 8.40
N LEU A 79 -13.89 -5.90 8.44
CA LEU A 79 -14.69 -5.68 7.23
C LEU A 79 -14.57 -4.22 6.85
N ALA A 80 -14.22 -3.92 5.61
CA ALA A 80 -13.97 -2.56 5.17
C ALA A 80 -14.60 -2.24 3.81
N PHE A 81 -15.22 -1.07 3.71
CA PHE A 81 -15.49 -0.39 2.46
C PHE A 81 -14.57 0.83 2.35
N ALA A 82 -13.83 0.93 1.25
CA ALA A 82 -13.01 2.10 0.96
C ALA A 82 -13.35 2.58 -0.46
N VAL A 83 -13.99 3.75 -0.55
CA VAL A 83 -14.57 4.26 -1.80
C VAL A 83 -14.08 5.67 -2.07
N TRP A 84 -13.69 5.91 -3.32
CA TRP A 84 -13.20 7.21 -3.75
C TRP A 84 -14.18 8.35 -3.45
N PRO A 85 -13.68 9.56 -3.14
CA PRO A 85 -12.28 9.87 -2.81
C PRO A 85 -11.90 9.46 -1.39
N GLU A 86 -12.84 9.52 -0.44
CA GLU A 86 -12.51 9.44 1.00
C GLU A 86 -13.63 8.83 1.86
N ARG A 87 -14.55 8.08 1.24
CA ARG A 87 -15.63 7.39 1.95
C ARG A 87 -15.12 6.08 2.52
N LEU A 88 -15.35 5.87 3.81
CA LEU A 88 -14.77 4.75 4.56
C LEU A 88 -15.81 4.14 5.51
N ARG A 89 -15.91 2.83 5.51
CA ARG A 89 -16.55 2.06 6.57
C ARG A 89 -15.59 0.99 7.04
N MET A 90 -15.45 0.82 8.34
CA MET A 90 -14.58 -0.19 8.96
C MET A 90 -15.28 -0.81 10.16
N ASP A 91 -15.55 -2.10 10.10
CA ASP A 91 -16.13 -2.89 11.18
C ASP A 91 -15.05 -3.83 11.74
N VAL A 92 -14.61 -3.58 12.97
CA VAL A 92 -13.69 -4.48 13.67
C VAL A 92 -14.51 -5.59 14.30
N VAL A 93 -14.20 -6.84 13.94
CA VAL A 93 -14.93 -8.04 14.36
C VAL A 93 -14.02 -8.91 15.22
N SER A 94 -14.57 -9.41 16.32
CA SER A 94 -13.89 -10.37 17.19
C SER A 94 -13.78 -11.74 16.54
N PRO A 95 -12.88 -12.62 17.01
CA PRO A 95 -12.80 -14.01 16.53
C PRO A 95 -14.10 -14.82 16.68
N PHE A 96 -15.06 -14.33 17.47
CA PHE A 96 -16.37 -14.95 17.69
C PHE A 96 -17.48 -14.35 16.80
N GLY A 97 -17.13 -13.49 15.84
CA GLY A 97 -18.09 -12.89 14.89
C GLY A 97 -18.87 -11.70 15.42
N VAL A 98 -18.58 -11.23 16.64
CA VAL A 98 -19.22 -10.04 17.22
C VAL A 98 -18.45 -8.78 16.84
N THR A 99 -19.15 -7.78 16.30
CA THR A 99 -18.60 -6.45 16.03
C THR A 99 -18.20 -5.76 17.33
N LEU A 100 -16.97 -5.26 17.38
CA LEU A 100 -16.39 -4.57 18.53
C LEU A 100 -16.41 -3.05 18.36
N ALA A 101 -16.23 -2.58 17.12
CA ALA A 101 -16.29 -1.18 16.78
C ALA A 101 -16.68 -0.99 15.32
N THR A 102 -17.41 0.09 15.03
CA THR A 102 -17.78 0.51 13.69
C THR A 102 -17.37 1.97 13.48
N LEU A 103 -16.50 2.20 12.51
CA LEU A 103 -16.18 3.53 11.98
C LEU A 103 -16.91 3.73 10.66
N THR A 104 -17.54 4.88 10.50
CA THR A 104 -18.10 5.35 9.23
C THR A 104 -17.64 6.77 8.94
N SER A 105 -17.32 7.06 7.69
CA SER A 105 -17.08 8.41 7.22
C SER A 105 -17.54 8.59 5.78
N ASP A 106 -18.27 9.67 5.53
CA ASP A 106 -18.72 10.09 4.19
C ASP A 106 -17.76 11.09 3.52
N GLY A 107 -16.64 11.42 4.18
CA GLY A 107 -15.66 12.42 3.75
C GLY A 107 -15.82 13.79 4.41
N GLU A 108 -17.00 14.11 4.92
CA GLU A 108 -17.25 15.35 5.65
C GLU A 108 -17.41 15.08 7.15
N LYS A 109 -18.16 14.03 7.47
CA LYS A 109 -18.51 13.59 8.80
C LYS A 109 -17.87 12.25 9.10
N PHE A 110 -17.56 12.07 10.37
CA PHE A 110 -17.06 10.84 10.94
C PHE A 110 -17.98 10.41 12.07
N SER A 111 -18.12 9.11 12.23
CA SER A 111 -18.69 8.52 13.43
C SER A 111 -17.94 7.23 13.78
N LEU A 112 -17.76 6.99 15.08
CA LEU A 112 -17.20 5.77 15.62
C LEU A 112 -18.10 5.27 16.73
N TYR A 113 -18.66 4.08 16.56
CA TYR A 113 -19.36 3.38 17.61
C TYR A 113 -18.41 2.36 18.23
N ASP A 114 -18.01 2.57 19.48
CA ASP A 114 -17.30 1.59 20.29
C ASP A 114 -18.35 0.78 21.07
N LEU A 115 -18.57 -0.47 20.63
CA LEU A 115 -19.57 -1.36 21.22
C LEU A 115 -19.13 -1.90 22.58
N ARG A 116 -17.82 -1.93 22.84
CA ARG A 116 -17.25 -2.46 24.09
C ARG A 116 -17.49 -1.49 25.23
N GLU A 117 -17.22 -0.21 24.98
CA GLU A 117 -17.36 0.87 25.96
C GLU A 117 -18.74 1.54 25.90
N LYS A 118 -19.60 1.15 24.95
CA LYS A 118 -20.92 1.76 24.68
C LYS A 118 -20.82 3.27 24.46
N ARG A 119 -19.85 3.67 23.65
CA ARG A 119 -19.58 5.08 23.32
C ARG A 119 -19.77 5.33 21.84
N PHE A 120 -20.40 6.45 21.53
CA PHE A 120 -20.59 6.93 20.17
C PHE A 120 -19.89 8.26 20.00
N PHE A 121 -18.84 8.28 19.18
CA PHE A 121 -18.10 9.47 18.82
C PHE A 121 -18.58 10.01 17.48
N PHE A 122 -18.71 11.33 17.35
CA PHE A 122 -19.03 11.97 16.08
C PHE A 122 -18.31 13.30 15.91
N GLY A 123 -18.02 13.68 14.67
CA GLY A 123 -17.28 14.91 14.38
C GLY A 123 -16.95 15.07 12.90
N PRO A 124 -16.09 16.02 12.53
CA PRO A 124 -15.60 16.13 11.17
C PRO A 124 -14.70 14.94 10.80
N ALA A 125 -14.68 14.58 9.51
CA ALA A 125 -13.86 13.50 8.93
C ALA A 125 -12.36 13.85 8.84
N THR A 126 -11.78 14.30 9.94
CA THR A 126 -10.38 14.67 10.05
C THR A 126 -9.48 13.44 10.25
N ALA A 127 -8.21 13.55 9.88
CA ALA A 127 -7.22 12.48 10.05
C ALA A 127 -7.14 11.97 11.50
N CYS A 128 -7.21 12.87 12.49
CA CYS A 128 -7.18 12.51 13.91
C CYS A 128 -8.40 11.69 14.34
N ASN A 129 -9.60 12.02 13.82
CA ASN A 129 -10.83 11.32 14.16
C ASN A 129 -10.85 9.94 13.54
N ILE A 130 -10.43 9.81 12.27
CA ILE A 130 -10.26 8.52 11.60
C ILE A 130 -9.27 7.63 12.37
N ALA A 131 -8.15 8.23 12.83
CA ALA A 131 -7.15 7.54 13.63
C ALA A 131 -7.66 6.98 14.97
N ARG A 132 -8.84 7.40 15.47
CA ARG A 132 -9.41 6.84 16.71
C ARG A 132 -9.70 5.34 16.60
N LEU A 133 -10.00 4.85 15.39
CA LEU A 133 -10.09 3.41 15.13
C LEU A 133 -8.84 2.88 14.40
N THR A 134 -8.39 3.59 13.36
CA THR A 134 -7.33 3.07 12.49
C THR A 134 -5.97 3.15 13.14
N THR A 135 -5.80 3.94 14.20
CA THR A 135 -4.54 4.31 14.89
C THR A 135 -3.52 5.03 14.01
N VAL A 136 -3.76 5.08 12.70
CA VAL A 136 -2.89 5.73 11.72
C VAL A 136 -3.43 7.13 11.39
N PRO A 137 -2.74 8.21 11.80
CA PRO A 137 -3.18 9.58 11.60
C PRO A 137 -2.95 10.05 10.16
N MET A 138 -3.79 9.58 9.24
CA MET A 138 -3.79 10.03 7.86
C MET A 138 -5.18 10.52 7.41
N PRO A 139 -5.25 11.48 6.46
CA PRO A 139 -6.51 11.89 5.86
C PRO A 139 -7.26 10.73 5.20
N GLY A 140 -8.59 10.81 5.15
CA GLY A 140 -9.43 9.75 4.58
C GLY A 140 -9.04 9.37 3.15
N HIS A 141 -8.79 10.35 2.28
CA HIS A 141 -8.37 10.09 0.90
C HIS A 141 -7.03 9.34 0.80
N VAL A 142 -6.08 9.62 1.71
CA VAL A 142 -4.79 8.90 1.75
C VAL A 142 -5.03 7.44 2.09
N LEU A 143 -5.82 7.17 3.13
CA LEU A 143 -6.12 5.81 3.55
C LEU A 143 -6.90 5.04 2.47
N VAL A 144 -7.91 5.68 1.87
CA VAL A 144 -8.72 5.06 0.82
C VAL A 144 -7.88 4.74 -0.42
N SER A 145 -6.98 5.63 -0.85
CA SER A 145 -6.04 5.35 -1.94
C SER A 145 -5.14 4.16 -1.62
N LEU A 146 -4.51 4.12 -0.44
CA LEU A 146 -3.63 3.01 -0.05
C LEU A 146 -4.37 1.66 0.00
N LEU A 147 -5.57 1.62 0.60
CA LEU A 147 -6.41 0.41 0.66
C LEU A 147 -6.80 -0.08 -0.74
N ARG A 148 -6.94 0.83 -1.70
CA ARG A 148 -7.21 0.50 -3.11
C ARG A 148 -5.96 0.19 -3.92
N GLY A 149 -4.78 0.18 -3.30
CA GLY A 149 -3.52 -0.10 -3.98
C GLY A 149 -2.93 1.09 -4.75
N GLU A 150 -3.43 2.30 -4.52
CA GLU A 150 -2.97 3.53 -5.17
C GLU A 150 -1.99 4.29 -4.27
N ALA A 151 -1.16 5.14 -4.87
CA ALA A 151 -0.31 6.08 -4.16
C ALA A 151 -1.00 7.45 -4.11
N PRO A 152 -1.30 8.02 -2.93
CA PRO A 152 -1.83 9.38 -2.84
C PRO A 152 -0.72 10.38 -3.17
N VAL A 153 -0.78 10.97 -4.35
CA VAL A 153 0.28 11.83 -4.89
C VAL A 153 0.23 13.23 -4.30
N LEU A 154 1.36 13.72 -3.75
CA LEU A 154 1.48 15.10 -3.26
C LEU A 154 1.22 16.09 -4.39
N LYS A 155 0.59 17.22 -4.06
CA LYS A 155 0.51 18.36 -4.99
C LYS A 155 1.92 18.92 -5.23
N HIS A 156 2.31 19.05 -6.50
CA HIS A 156 3.64 19.48 -6.92
C HIS A 156 3.58 20.19 -8.29
N ALA A 157 4.62 20.96 -8.63
CA ALA A 157 4.83 21.42 -10.00
C ALA A 157 5.51 20.31 -10.82
N PRO A 158 5.29 20.20 -12.15
CA PRO A 158 5.87 19.12 -12.96
C PRO A 158 7.40 18.97 -12.84
N GLU A 159 8.12 20.07 -12.69
CA GLU A 159 9.58 20.13 -12.52
C GLU A 159 10.08 19.61 -11.16
N ASP A 160 9.19 19.51 -10.18
CA ASP A 160 9.48 19.02 -8.83
C ASP A 160 9.41 17.49 -8.72
N ALA A 161 9.14 16.80 -9.82
CA ALA A 161 9.04 15.34 -9.88
C ALA A 161 10.11 14.73 -10.79
N THR A 162 10.79 13.71 -10.28
CA THR A 162 11.83 12.96 -11.01
C THR A 162 11.52 11.47 -11.00
N ILE A 163 12.05 10.76 -11.99
CA ILE A 163 11.91 9.30 -12.10
C ILE A 163 13.26 8.69 -12.44
N THR A 164 13.60 7.59 -11.78
CA THR A 164 14.80 6.81 -12.05
C THR A 164 14.45 5.32 -12.03
N TRP A 165 15.21 4.51 -12.77
CA TRP A 165 15.10 3.05 -12.68
C TRP A 165 16.06 2.53 -11.62
N ASP A 166 15.58 1.64 -10.76
CA ASP A 166 16.37 0.91 -9.78
C ASP A 166 16.57 -0.54 -10.25
N SER A 167 17.79 -1.05 -10.07
CA SER A 167 18.14 -2.45 -10.35
C SER A 167 17.32 -3.47 -9.54
N GLY A 168 16.61 -3.05 -8.50
CA GLY A 168 15.61 -3.84 -7.78
C GLY A 168 14.34 -4.15 -8.60
N GLY A 169 14.19 -3.61 -9.81
CA GLY A 169 13.08 -3.93 -10.72
C GLY A 169 11.90 -2.95 -10.66
N TYR A 170 12.14 -1.72 -10.24
CA TYR A 170 11.12 -0.69 -10.12
C TYR A 170 11.63 0.68 -10.58
N TYR A 171 10.70 1.58 -10.88
CA TYR A 171 10.99 3.01 -10.97
C TYR A 171 10.84 3.65 -9.59
N LEU A 172 11.79 4.49 -9.22
CA LEU A 172 11.67 5.39 -8.08
C LEU A 172 11.19 6.75 -8.59
N VAL A 173 9.95 7.10 -8.26
CA VAL A 173 9.38 8.42 -8.47
C VAL A 173 9.61 9.25 -7.21
N THR A 174 10.30 10.39 -7.33
CA THR A 174 10.53 11.31 -6.21
C THR A 174 9.87 12.64 -6.51
N ILE A 175 9.05 13.13 -5.59
CA ILE A 175 8.23 14.33 -5.73
C ILE A 175 8.54 15.28 -4.58
N LYS A 176 8.86 16.54 -4.90
CA LYS A 176 8.91 17.62 -3.91
C LYS A 176 7.56 18.31 -3.86
N GLY A 177 6.94 18.30 -2.69
CA GLY A 177 5.70 19.01 -2.42
C GLY A 177 5.92 20.40 -1.85
N THR A 178 4.85 20.99 -1.32
CA THR A 178 4.91 22.27 -0.62
C THR A 178 5.42 22.11 0.82
N ASN A 179 5.85 23.22 1.45
CA ASN A 179 6.20 23.26 2.88
C ASN A 179 7.26 22.24 3.33
N GLY A 180 8.21 21.91 2.44
CA GLY A 180 9.27 20.94 2.72
C GLY A 180 8.79 19.49 2.75
N ALA A 181 7.64 19.19 2.13
CA ALA A 181 7.18 17.83 1.91
C ALA A 181 7.97 17.15 0.78
N GLU A 182 8.31 15.88 0.95
CA GLU A 182 8.92 15.02 -0.05
C GLU A 182 8.16 13.70 -0.07
N GLN A 183 7.90 13.17 -1.26
CA GLN A 183 7.30 11.86 -1.45
C GLN A 183 8.19 10.99 -2.33
N ARG A 184 8.34 9.72 -1.96
CA ARG A 184 8.95 8.69 -2.77
C ARG A 184 7.94 7.60 -3.03
N ILE A 185 7.85 7.16 -4.28
CA ILE A 185 6.93 6.10 -4.71
C ILE A 185 7.77 5.10 -5.50
N LYS A 186 7.83 3.85 -5.04
CA LYS A 186 8.38 2.75 -5.85
C LYS A 186 7.24 2.19 -6.69
N VAL A 187 7.39 2.23 -8.01
CA VAL A 187 6.38 1.75 -8.96
C VAL A 187 7.00 0.71 -9.88
N ALA A 188 6.35 -0.43 -10.04
CA ALA A 188 6.85 -1.51 -10.89
C ALA A 188 5.86 -1.85 -12.00
N PRO A 189 6.33 -2.06 -13.24
CA PRO A 189 5.52 -2.68 -14.27
C PRO A 189 5.04 -4.07 -13.84
N HIS A 190 3.83 -4.42 -14.25
CA HIS A 190 3.37 -5.80 -14.16
C HIS A 190 4.35 -6.72 -14.93
N PRO A 191 4.78 -7.86 -14.36
CA PRO A 191 5.80 -8.71 -14.97
C PRO A 191 5.49 -9.15 -16.40
N ALA A 192 4.21 -9.43 -16.71
CA ALA A 192 3.78 -9.79 -18.06
C ALA A 192 3.81 -8.64 -19.08
N ASP A 193 3.99 -7.40 -18.62
CA ASP A 193 3.87 -6.20 -19.46
C ASP A 193 5.24 -5.63 -19.83
N PHE A 194 6.35 -6.25 -19.38
CA PHE A 194 7.72 -5.74 -19.49
C PHE A 194 8.20 -5.44 -20.93
N ASN A 195 7.59 -6.10 -21.92
CA ASN A 195 7.89 -5.94 -23.34
C ASN A 195 6.86 -5.05 -24.07
N LEU A 196 5.84 -4.54 -23.37
CA LEU A 196 4.84 -3.66 -23.95
C LEU A 196 5.36 -2.20 -23.99
N PRO A 197 4.81 -1.37 -24.89
CA PRO A 197 4.94 0.09 -24.81
C PRO A 197 4.57 0.61 -23.41
N TRP A 198 5.32 1.60 -22.89
CA TRP A 198 5.18 2.09 -21.51
C TRP A 198 3.75 2.55 -21.17
N ASP A 199 3.02 3.10 -22.13
CA ASP A 199 1.65 3.58 -22.01
C ASP A 199 0.62 2.44 -21.87
N LYS A 200 1.03 1.21 -22.20
CA LYS A 200 0.27 -0.04 -22.06
C LYS A 200 0.74 -0.91 -20.90
N GLN A 201 1.80 -0.53 -20.20
CA GLN A 201 2.26 -1.25 -19.01
C GLN A 201 1.32 -0.95 -17.83
N ARG A 202 0.74 -1.99 -17.24
CA ARG A 202 0.08 -1.84 -15.93
C ARG A 202 1.15 -1.60 -14.88
N LEU A 203 0.96 -0.58 -14.05
CA LEU A 203 1.89 -0.26 -12.97
C LEU A 203 1.30 -0.63 -11.61
N ARG A 204 2.16 -1.13 -10.72
CA ARG A 204 1.86 -1.44 -9.32
C ARG A 204 2.61 -0.47 -8.42
N VAL A 205 1.96 0.04 -7.40
CA VAL A 205 2.64 0.74 -6.30
C VAL A 205 3.22 -0.31 -5.37
N LEU A 206 4.52 -0.25 -5.08
CA LEU A 206 5.17 -1.18 -4.15
C LEU A 206 5.42 -0.55 -2.79
N ASP A 207 5.65 0.76 -2.76
CA ASP A 207 6.11 1.50 -1.59
C ASP A 207 5.76 2.98 -1.77
N VAL A 208 5.30 3.62 -0.70
CA VAL A 208 5.07 5.06 -0.61
C VAL A 208 5.67 5.57 0.70
N GLU A 209 6.63 6.49 0.61
CA GLU A 209 7.15 7.20 1.78
C GLU A 209 6.83 8.69 1.62
N VAL A 210 6.24 9.30 2.66
CA VAL A 210 6.03 10.75 2.71
C VAL A 210 6.77 11.32 3.90
N LYS A 211 7.61 12.33 3.64
CA LYS A 211 8.33 13.12 4.62
C LYS A 211 7.84 14.55 4.61
N GLN A 212 7.93 15.22 5.75
CA GLN A 212 7.78 16.67 5.86
C GLN A 212 8.87 17.21 6.77
N GLN A 213 9.66 18.17 6.28
CA GLN A 213 10.79 18.75 7.00
C GLN A 213 11.76 17.67 7.55
N GLY A 214 11.96 16.60 6.76
CA GLY A 214 12.82 15.46 7.13
C GLY A 214 12.18 14.42 8.05
N ILE A 215 10.98 14.66 8.58
CA ILE A 215 10.25 13.73 9.44
C ILE A 215 9.36 12.84 8.57
N VAL A 216 9.44 11.52 8.73
CA VAL A 216 8.52 10.57 8.06
C VAL A 216 7.12 10.75 8.64
N LEU A 217 6.20 11.23 7.81
CA LEU A 217 4.79 11.34 8.16
C LEU A 217 4.12 9.96 8.11
N TYR A 218 4.41 9.18 7.07
CA TYR A 218 4.09 7.77 6.99
C TYR A 218 4.95 7.07 5.94
N HIS A 219 5.08 5.75 6.09
CA HIS A 219 5.60 4.84 5.09
C HIS A 219 4.59 3.71 4.89
N ALA A 220 4.33 3.34 3.65
CA ALA A 220 3.39 2.29 3.29
C ALA A 220 4.01 1.33 2.28
N GLU A 221 4.06 0.04 2.60
CA GLU A 221 4.45 -1.03 1.69
C GLU A 221 3.23 -1.77 1.15
N LEU A 222 3.19 -1.99 -0.15
CA LEU A 222 2.10 -2.64 -0.86
C LEU A 222 2.63 -3.87 -1.57
N ALA A 223 2.20 -5.05 -1.13
CA ALA A 223 2.77 -6.32 -1.55
C ALA A 223 1.71 -7.35 -1.97
N ASP A 224 2.18 -8.41 -2.62
CA ASP A 224 1.38 -9.57 -3.05
C ASP A 224 0.22 -9.17 -3.98
N HIS A 225 0.47 -8.27 -4.93
CA HIS A 225 -0.51 -7.80 -5.91
C HIS A 225 -1.14 -8.95 -6.71
N LYS A 226 -2.48 -8.99 -6.73
CA LYS A 226 -3.26 -10.01 -7.46
C LYS A 226 -4.56 -9.41 -8.00
N PRO A 227 -5.12 -9.95 -9.10
CA PRO A 227 -6.44 -9.54 -9.57
C PRO A 227 -7.50 -9.73 -8.49
N ALA A 228 -8.41 -8.77 -8.36
CA ALA A 228 -9.58 -8.90 -7.51
C ALA A 228 -10.85 -9.06 -8.36
N PRO A 229 -11.79 -9.93 -7.95
CA PRO A 229 -13.03 -10.09 -8.68
C PRO A 229 -13.92 -8.83 -8.57
N MET A 230 -14.80 -8.68 -9.54
CA MET A 230 -15.89 -7.73 -9.49
C MET A 230 -16.91 -8.15 -8.43
N ALA A 231 -17.41 -7.21 -7.62
CA ALA A 231 -18.55 -7.46 -6.76
C ALA A 231 -19.80 -7.80 -7.57
N GLN A 232 -20.78 -8.42 -6.91
CA GLN A 232 -22.08 -8.71 -7.50
C GLN A 232 -23.11 -7.69 -7.01
N PRO A 233 -24.15 -7.37 -7.81
CA PRO A 233 -25.30 -6.61 -7.34
C PRO A 233 -25.95 -7.27 -6.11
N ILE A 234 -26.50 -6.47 -5.20
CA ILE A 234 -27.39 -6.99 -4.15
C ILE A 234 -28.76 -7.16 -4.78
N VAL A 235 -29.30 -8.37 -4.71
CA VAL A 235 -30.65 -8.71 -5.17
C VAL A 235 -31.40 -9.24 -3.96
N ASP A 236 -32.53 -8.61 -3.64
CA ASP A 236 -33.45 -9.09 -2.62
C ASP A 236 -34.06 -10.44 -3.07
N PRO A 237 -33.89 -11.54 -2.31
CA PRO A 237 -34.44 -12.84 -2.68
C PRO A 237 -35.96 -12.83 -2.88
N ASP A 238 -36.67 -11.97 -2.15
CA ASP A 238 -38.13 -11.86 -2.20
C ASP A 238 -38.61 -10.85 -3.26
N MET A 239 -37.68 -10.18 -3.95
CA MET A 239 -37.93 -9.19 -5.00
C MET A 239 -38.86 -8.05 -4.55
N LEU A 240 -38.85 -7.71 -3.27
CA LEU A 240 -39.61 -6.60 -2.68
C LEU A 240 -38.88 -5.28 -2.88
N GLU A 241 -37.54 -5.31 -2.83
CA GLU A 241 -36.69 -4.15 -3.07
C GLU A 241 -35.99 -4.22 -4.44
N PRO A 242 -35.83 -3.09 -5.14
CA PRO A 242 -35.08 -3.06 -6.39
C PRO A 242 -33.61 -3.44 -6.14
N PRO A 243 -32.95 -4.16 -7.07
CA PRO A 243 -31.54 -4.53 -6.92
C PRO A 243 -30.63 -3.30 -6.75
N VAL A 244 -29.65 -3.40 -5.84
CA VAL A 244 -28.60 -2.39 -5.70
C VAL A 244 -27.46 -2.77 -6.65
N PRO A 245 -27.19 -1.97 -7.71
CA PRO A 245 -26.14 -2.28 -8.66
C PRO A 245 -24.75 -2.09 -8.05
N THR A 246 -23.73 -2.68 -8.70
CA THR A 246 -22.33 -2.38 -8.40
C THR A 246 -22.02 -0.89 -8.60
N SER A 247 -21.15 -0.33 -7.76
CA SER A 247 -20.96 1.12 -7.72
C SER A 247 -20.14 1.73 -8.87
N GLY A 248 -19.48 0.91 -9.67
CA GLY A 248 -18.56 1.36 -10.72
C GLY A 248 -18.49 0.38 -11.89
N PRO A 249 -17.70 0.70 -12.93
CA PRO A 249 -17.57 -0.14 -14.13
C PRO A 249 -16.89 -1.47 -13.81
N VAL A 250 -16.81 -2.38 -14.79
CA VAL A 250 -16.03 -3.61 -14.64
C VAL A 250 -14.57 -3.26 -14.42
N CYS A 251 -13.97 -3.79 -13.35
CA CYS A 251 -12.57 -3.55 -13.03
C CYS A 251 -11.80 -4.85 -12.83
N THR A 252 -10.63 -4.92 -13.45
CA THR A 252 -9.72 -6.08 -13.40
C THR A 252 -8.34 -5.67 -12.89
N ALA A 253 -8.20 -4.43 -12.40
CA ALA A 253 -6.98 -3.95 -11.80
C ALA A 253 -6.56 -4.86 -10.63
N GLU A 254 -5.26 -5.01 -10.43
CA GLU A 254 -4.75 -5.76 -9.30
C GLU A 254 -4.82 -4.92 -8.03
N LEU A 255 -5.03 -5.60 -6.91
CA LEU A 255 -4.96 -5.03 -5.57
C LEU A 255 -3.80 -5.67 -4.81
N PRO A 256 -3.09 -4.91 -3.96
CA PRO A 256 -2.21 -5.52 -2.98
C PRO A 256 -3.03 -6.46 -2.07
N ARG A 257 -2.42 -7.56 -1.63
CA ARG A 257 -3.02 -8.43 -0.60
C ARG A 257 -2.48 -8.13 0.78
N ARG A 258 -1.35 -7.41 0.85
CA ARG A 258 -0.72 -6.95 2.07
C ARG A 258 -0.41 -5.47 1.94
N ILE A 259 -0.87 -4.69 2.92
CA ILE A 259 -0.58 -3.27 3.03
C ILE A 259 -0.06 -3.06 4.44
N HIS A 260 1.20 -2.68 4.56
CA HIS A 260 1.84 -2.38 5.84
C HIS A 260 2.06 -0.88 5.92
N VAL A 261 1.58 -0.24 6.98
CA VAL A 261 1.67 1.20 7.15
C VAL A 261 2.33 1.51 8.49
N GLU A 262 3.38 2.30 8.44
CA GLU A 262 4.12 2.78 9.60
C GLU A 262 4.02 4.30 9.72
N VAL A 263 3.87 4.79 10.95
CA VAL A 263 3.99 6.21 11.31
C VAL A 263 5.03 6.34 12.41
N PRO A 264 6.32 6.41 12.05
CA PRO A 264 7.42 6.34 13.01
C PRO A 264 7.35 7.42 14.09
N GLY A 265 6.94 8.65 13.73
CA GLY A 265 6.81 9.75 14.70
C GLY A 265 5.71 9.55 15.76
N LYS A 266 4.89 8.51 15.64
CA LYS A 266 3.83 8.17 16.60
C LYS A 266 3.96 6.78 17.20
N ASP A 267 4.98 6.01 16.81
CA ASP A 267 5.15 4.60 17.18
C ASP A 267 3.93 3.74 16.78
N GLU A 268 3.32 4.04 15.63
CA GLU A 268 2.13 3.31 15.13
C GLU A 268 2.50 2.48 13.91
N ASP A 269 2.07 1.23 13.89
CA ASP A 269 2.31 0.24 12.84
C ASP A 269 1.03 -0.58 12.63
N VAL A 270 0.53 -0.62 11.39
CA VAL A 270 -0.64 -1.43 11.02
C VAL A 270 -0.36 -2.25 9.77
N LEU A 271 -0.59 -3.56 9.87
CA LEU A 271 -0.63 -4.47 8.73
C LEU A 271 -2.07 -4.87 8.41
N PHE A 272 -2.51 -4.56 7.19
CA PHE A 272 -3.73 -5.09 6.58
C PHE A 272 -3.38 -6.29 5.70
N ARG A 273 -4.07 -7.40 5.89
CA ARG A 273 -3.97 -8.58 5.03
C ARG A 273 -5.34 -8.99 4.53
N TYR A 274 -5.61 -8.78 3.25
CA TYR A 274 -6.87 -9.16 2.65
C TYR A 274 -7.01 -10.68 2.55
N GLU A 275 -8.03 -11.22 3.20
CA GLU A 275 -8.50 -12.59 2.99
C GLU A 275 -9.38 -12.65 1.76
N SER A 276 -10.25 -11.66 1.59
CA SER A 276 -11.03 -11.42 0.38
C SER A 276 -11.14 -9.92 0.11
N VAL A 277 -11.22 -9.56 -1.16
CA VAL A 277 -11.51 -8.19 -1.59
C VAL A 277 -12.15 -8.20 -2.97
N THR A 278 -13.13 -7.34 -3.18
CA THR A 278 -13.83 -7.17 -4.45
C THR A 278 -13.79 -5.71 -4.90
N TRP A 279 -13.81 -5.50 -6.22
CA TRP A 279 -13.97 -4.18 -6.81
C TRP A 279 -15.43 -3.75 -6.89
N ASN A 280 -15.65 -2.43 -6.84
CA ASN A 280 -16.89 -1.65 -6.95
C ASN A 280 -18.09 -2.35 -6.32
N PRO A 281 -18.07 -2.56 -4.99
CA PRO A 281 -19.19 -3.15 -4.29
C PRO A 281 -20.47 -2.33 -4.49
N PRO A 282 -21.65 -2.95 -4.46
CA PRO A 282 -22.90 -2.20 -4.31
C PRO A 282 -22.86 -1.40 -3.01
N LEU A 283 -23.43 -0.20 -3.03
CA LEU A 283 -23.39 0.76 -1.92
C LEU A 283 -24.81 1.16 -1.53
N PRO A 284 -25.50 0.37 -0.69
CA PRO A 284 -26.79 0.75 -0.14
C PRO A 284 -26.75 2.10 0.58
N GLU A 285 -27.90 2.74 0.68
CA GLU A 285 -28.03 3.96 1.46
C GLU A 285 -27.56 3.74 2.91
N GLY A 286 -26.86 4.72 3.47
CA GLY A 286 -26.32 4.62 4.82
C GLY A 286 -25.04 3.79 4.97
N THR A 287 -24.41 3.30 3.90
CA THR A 287 -23.13 2.56 4.00
C THR A 287 -22.05 3.34 4.77
N PHE A 288 -22.00 4.66 4.61
CA PHE A 288 -20.94 5.53 5.15
C PHE A 288 -21.41 6.45 6.27
N THR A 289 -22.61 6.21 6.78
CA THR A 289 -23.16 6.94 7.93
C THR A 289 -23.71 5.91 8.92
N GLN A 290 -23.93 6.34 10.16
CA GLN A 290 -24.57 5.48 11.14
C GLN A 290 -25.48 6.32 12.04
N PRO A 291 -26.70 5.84 12.34
CA PRO A 291 -27.54 6.48 13.35
C PRO A 291 -26.91 6.28 14.73
N ILE A 292 -27.24 7.19 15.66
CA ILE A 292 -26.83 7.06 17.06
C ILE A 292 -27.63 5.91 17.68
N PRO A 293 -27.01 4.83 18.18
CA PRO A 293 -27.71 3.75 18.84
C PRO A 293 -28.34 4.20 20.17
N PRO A 294 -29.47 3.63 20.62
CA PRO A 294 -30.04 3.94 21.91
C PRO A 294 -29.15 3.44 23.06
N GLY A 295 -29.09 4.19 24.16
CA GLY A 295 -28.44 3.75 25.41
C GLY A 295 -26.91 3.84 25.42
N VAL A 296 -26.31 4.63 24.52
CA VAL A 296 -24.85 4.87 24.44
C VAL A 296 -24.49 6.26 24.95
N GLU A 297 -23.26 6.42 25.45
CA GLU A 297 -22.70 7.73 25.75
C GLU A 297 -22.29 8.41 24.42
N VAL A 298 -22.86 9.58 24.13
CA VAL A 298 -22.59 10.31 22.89
C VAL A 298 -21.59 11.43 23.14
N ARG A 299 -20.50 11.44 22.38
CA ARG A 299 -19.44 12.44 22.50
C ARG A 299 -19.09 13.05 21.15
N ARG A 300 -19.17 14.38 21.06
CA ARG A 300 -18.59 15.11 19.94
C ARG A 300 -17.07 15.14 20.10
N VAL A 301 -16.35 14.93 19.00
CA VAL A 301 -14.87 14.92 18.98
C VAL A 301 -14.29 15.81 17.90
N THR A 302 -13.18 16.46 18.25
CA THR A 302 -12.30 17.22 17.37
C THR A 302 -10.87 16.68 17.47
N CYS A 303 -9.93 17.30 16.74
CA CYS A 303 -8.50 16.97 16.89
C CYS A 303 -7.85 17.56 18.13
N GLU A 304 -8.56 18.42 18.87
CA GLU A 304 -8.07 19.00 20.12
C GLU A 304 -8.41 18.12 21.33
N ASP A 305 -9.30 17.14 21.16
CA ASP A 305 -9.81 16.21 22.19
C ASP A 305 -9.07 14.87 22.23
#